data_AF-A0AAV0XW81-F1
#
_entry.id   AF-A0AAV0XW81-F1
#
_cell.length_a   1.000
_cell.length_b   1.000
_cell.length_c   1.000
_cell.angle_alpha   90.00
_cell.angle_beta   90.00
_cell.angle_gamma   90.00
#
_symmetry.space_group_name_H-M   'P 1'
#
loop_
_entity.id
_entity.type
_entity.pdbx_description
1 polymer ?
#
loop_
_entity_poly.entity_id
_entity_poly.type
_entity_poly.pdbx_seq_one_letter_code
_entity_poly.pdbx_strand_id
1 'polypeptide(L)'
;MIKVKTTLLFLVKLKELKTKIKMFAELMVPKFSDKEFKSHFRLDRRSIEVLVSYIGPILSLESIKINIEKQVLIFIWYMANCETYRQIANRFDVADSTSHAIVNNCLIALNSVAAKIIVWPSGQAATDNLNKFNLLRGDNSFPNVFGCIDGCHINTLFPWEKRTKMPKLDRNMFCNRKQVPTIVLQGIVDANLKFIDVFAGWPGRTHDARIYRCSSIGQVIINNPWTILPPTCHILGDGAYPLTEGLMVPYKDNGHLTRQEKNFNRALSSTRILIEQAFGKLICRFRKLKHMDIYKKDVCGKIITAACCLHNICMSVGDDYIDYDPIPSEETIEENEEEIMGGMIKRDFICNSLQINEYL
;
A
#
# COMPACT_ATOMS: atom_id res chain seq x y z
N MET A 1 -41.00 -41.20 -3.05
CA MET A 1 -39.91 -40.85 -2.11
C MET A 1 -38.55 -41.51 -2.40
N ILE A 2 -38.49 -42.64 -3.13
CA ILE A 2 -37.21 -43.37 -3.39
C ILE A 2 -36.39 -42.77 -4.54
N LYS A 3 -37.03 -42.20 -5.58
CA LYS A 3 -36.31 -41.62 -6.75
C LYS A 3 -35.47 -40.36 -6.45
N VAL A 4 -35.80 -39.59 -5.41
CA VAL A 4 -35.06 -38.34 -5.07
C VAL A 4 -33.74 -38.65 -4.34
N LYS A 5 -33.69 -39.71 -3.53
CA LYS A 5 -32.46 -40.13 -2.84
C LYS A 5 -31.40 -40.68 -3.80
N THR A 6 -31.81 -41.36 -4.86
CA THR A 6 -30.88 -41.92 -5.85
C THR A 6 -30.23 -40.84 -6.72
N THR A 7 -30.96 -39.77 -7.07
CA THR A 7 -30.42 -38.63 -7.81
C THR A 7 -29.44 -37.80 -6.96
N LEU A 8 -29.69 -37.67 -5.66
CA LEU A 8 -28.74 -37.02 -4.75
C LEU A 8 -27.44 -37.85 -4.58
N LEU A 9 -27.55 -39.18 -4.51
CA LEU A 9 -26.37 -40.06 -4.45
C LEU A 9 -25.55 -40.05 -5.74
N PHE A 10 -26.19 -39.81 -6.90
CA PHE A 10 -25.51 -39.74 -8.20
C PHE A 10 -24.78 -38.41 -8.40
N LEU A 11 -25.36 -37.29 -7.95
CA LEU A 11 -24.71 -35.97 -7.98
C LEU A 11 -23.53 -35.86 -7.00
N VAL A 12 -23.49 -36.69 -5.95
CA VAL A 12 -22.34 -36.80 -5.04
C VAL A 12 -21.18 -37.61 -5.65
N LYS A 13 -21.42 -38.41 -6.71
CA LYS A 13 -20.45 -39.37 -7.25
C LYS A 13 -19.69 -38.98 -8.52
N LEU A 14 -19.86 -37.76 -9.03
CA LEU A 14 -19.02 -37.21 -10.12
C LEU A 14 -18.51 -35.81 -9.80
N LYS A 15 -18.02 -35.61 -8.58
CA LYS A 15 -16.97 -34.59 -8.40
C LYS A 15 -15.71 -35.23 -8.98
N GLU A 16 -15.42 -34.97 -10.25
CA GLU A 16 -14.15 -35.35 -10.86
C GLU A 16 -13.04 -35.04 -9.85
N LEU A 17 -12.30 -36.07 -9.45
CA LEU A 17 -11.16 -35.93 -8.56
C LEU A 17 -10.11 -35.11 -9.30
N LYS A 18 -10.22 -33.78 -9.21
CA LYS A 18 -9.22 -32.86 -9.73
C LYS A 18 -7.89 -33.24 -9.09
N THR A 19 -6.86 -33.49 -9.89
CA THR A 19 -5.51 -33.75 -9.39
C THR A 19 -5.02 -32.51 -8.66
N LYS A 20 -4.84 -32.63 -7.34
CA LYS A 20 -4.29 -31.57 -6.46
C LYS A 20 -2.91 -31.95 -5.98
N ILE A 21 -2.11 -30.96 -5.61
CA ILE A 21 -0.82 -31.20 -4.96
C ILE A 21 -1.09 -31.55 -3.50
N LYS A 22 -1.18 -32.85 -3.21
CA LYS A 22 -1.53 -33.34 -1.87
C LYS A 22 -0.54 -32.82 -0.83
N MET A 23 -1.07 -32.26 0.25
CA MET A 23 -0.30 -31.82 1.42
C MET A 23 0.88 -30.87 1.10
N PHE A 24 0.75 -29.99 0.11
CA PHE A 24 1.81 -29.05 -0.27
C PHE A 24 2.31 -28.20 0.90
N ALA A 25 1.41 -27.60 1.68
CA ALA A 25 1.78 -26.75 2.80
C ALA A 25 2.47 -27.53 3.93
N GLU A 26 2.08 -28.78 4.12
CA GLU A 26 2.53 -29.62 5.22
C GLU A 26 3.84 -30.36 4.90
N LEU A 27 4.05 -30.76 3.64
CA LEU A 27 5.19 -31.60 3.24
C LEU A 27 6.25 -30.88 2.42
N MET A 28 5.88 -29.85 1.66
CA MET A 28 6.81 -29.16 0.75
C MET A 28 7.30 -27.85 1.34
N VAL A 29 6.42 -27.01 1.87
CA VAL A 29 6.78 -25.69 2.41
C VAL A 29 7.83 -25.76 3.56
N PRO A 30 7.79 -26.73 4.48
CA PRO A 30 8.83 -26.87 5.51
C PRO A 30 10.20 -27.27 4.96
N LYS A 31 10.25 -27.86 3.76
CA LYS A 31 11.51 -28.30 3.12
C LYS A 31 12.19 -27.19 2.31
N PHE A 32 11.50 -26.10 2.02
CA PHE A 32 12.10 -24.97 1.29
C PHE A 32 13.20 -24.33 2.13
N SER A 33 14.35 -24.09 1.50
CA SER A 33 15.34 -23.16 2.02
C SER A 33 14.74 -21.76 2.16
N ASP A 34 15.33 -20.89 2.99
CA ASP A 34 14.81 -19.54 3.18
C ASP A 34 14.77 -18.73 1.87
N LYS A 35 15.75 -18.95 0.98
CA LYS A 35 15.79 -18.32 -0.34
C LYS A 35 14.64 -18.79 -1.24
N GLU A 36 14.39 -20.10 -1.29
CA GLU A 36 13.27 -20.67 -2.05
C GLU A 36 11.93 -20.20 -1.49
N PHE A 37 11.78 -20.22 -0.17
CA PHE A 37 10.60 -19.76 0.53
C PHE A 37 10.31 -18.29 0.16
N LYS A 38 11.30 -17.41 0.32
CA LYS A 38 11.20 -15.99 -0.04
C LYS A 38 10.90 -15.81 -1.53
N SER A 39 11.44 -16.65 -2.42
CA SER A 39 11.13 -16.55 -3.85
C SER A 39 9.64 -16.84 -4.17
N HIS A 40 9.00 -17.73 -3.41
CA HIS A 40 7.60 -18.13 -3.62
C HIS A 40 6.60 -17.24 -2.89
N PHE A 41 6.87 -16.94 -1.62
CA PHE A 41 5.99 -16.19 -0.74
C PHE A 41 6.31 -14.70 -0.69
N ARG A 42 7.50 -14.28 -1.15
CA ARG A 42 8.01 -12.89 -1.16
C ARG A 42 8.17 -12.25 0.22
N LEU A 43 8.05 -13.09 1.24
CA LEU A 43 8.18 -12.80 2.66
C LEU A 43 9.12 -13.84 3.28
N ASP A 44 9.85 -13.41 4.31
CA ASP A 44 10.59 -14.30 5.20
C ASP A 44 9.63 -15.00 6.17
N ARG A 45 10.06 -16.16 6.69
CA ARG A 45 9.26 -16.93 7.67
C ARG A 45 8.91 -16.11 8.91
N ARG A 46 9.84 -15.26 9.38
CA ARG A 46 9.62 -14.32 10.51
C ARG A 46 8.47 -13.34 10.24
N SER A 47 8.36 -12.82 9.01
CA SER A 47 7.26 -11.94 8.61
C SER A 47 5.91 -12.66 8.71
N ILE A 48 5.87 -13.96 8.40
CA ILE A 48 4.66 -14.78 8.51
C ILE A 48 4.33 -15.10 9.97
N GLU A 49 5.32 -15.41 10.80
CA GLU A 49 5.12 -15.60 12.24
C GLU A 49 4.51 -14.36 12.89
N VAL A 50 5.04 -13.17 12.57
CA VAL A 50 4.48 -11.89 13.02
C VAL A 50 3.05 -11.70 12.50
N LEU A 51 2.79 -11.97 11.22
CA LEU A 51 1.43 -11.90 10.67
C LEU A 51 0.46 -12.84 11.40
N VAL A 52 0.86 -14.10 11.64
CA VAL A 52 0.06 -15.08 12.40
C VAL A 52 -0.24 -14.55 13.80
N SER A 53 0.70 -13.87 14.45
CA SER A 53 0.47 -13.26 15.77
C SER A 53 -0.61 -12.16 15.74
N TYR A 54 -0.72 -11.41 14.65
CA TYR A 54 -1.72 -10.36 14.48
C TYR A 54 -3.12 -10.90 14.14
N ILE A 55 -3.22 -11.80 13.16
CA ILE A 55 -4.53 -12.22 12.61
C ILE A 55 -4.98 -13.61 13.08
N GLY A 56 -4.07 -14.43 13.59
CA GLY A 56 -4.36 -15.78 14.09
C GLY A 56 -5.46 -15.83 15.15
N PRO A 57 -5.46 -14.96 16.17
CA PRO A 57 -6.55 -14.91 17.16
C PRO A 57 -7.93 -14.66 16.53
N ILE A 58 -8.01 -13.82 15.48
CA ILE A 58 -9.26 -13.51 14.80
C ILE A 58 -9.68 -14.71 13.93
N LEU A 59 -8.75 -15.29 13.18
CA LEU A 59 -8.99 -16.46 12.35
C LEU A 59 -9.38 -17.70 13.17
N SER A 60 -8.95 -17.80 14.43
CA SER A 60 -9.34 -18.90 15.32
C SER A 60 -10.83 -18.92 15.68
N LEU A 61 -11.51 -17.76 15.56
CA LEU A 61 -12.95 -17.63 15.80
C LEU A 61 -13.79 -18.05 14.59
N GLU A 62 -13.15 -18.21 13.42
CA GLU A 62 -13.80 -18.60 12.18
C GLU A 62 -14.05 -20.11 12.11
N SER A 63 -15.10 -20.51 11.40
CA SER A 63 -15.54 -21.93 11.32
C SER A 63 -14.67 -22.83 10.40
N ILE A 64 -13.59 -22.31 9.82
CA ILE A 64 -12.78 -23.04 8.84
C ILE A 64 -11.86 -24.04 9.55
N LYS A 65 -12.08 -25.34 9.30
CA LYS A 65 -11.28 -26.45 9.83
C LYS A 65 -9.94 -26.65 9.10
N ILE A 66 -9.18 -25.58 8.89
CA ILE A 66 -7.83 -25.60 8.31
C ILE A 66 -6.89 -24.93 9.31
N ASN A 67 -5.70 -25.50 9.49
CA ASN A 67 -4.68 -24.91 10.37
C ASN A 67 -4.41 -23.43 10.01
N ILE A 68 -4.32 -22.55 11.01
CA ILE A 68 -4.18 -21.09 10.84
C ILE A 68 -2.96 -20.75 9.98
N GLU A 69 -1.82 -21.40 10.20
CA GLU A 69 -0.61 -21.18 9.43
C GLU A 69 -0.84 -21.48 7.95
N LYS A 70 -1.51 -22.59 7.63
CA LYS A 70 -1.90 -22.92 6.26
C LYS A 70 -2.86 -21.87 5.66
N GLN A 71 -3.79 -21.33 6.44
CA GLN A 71 -4.66 -20.25 5.99
C GLN A 71 -3.85 -19.00 5.63
N VAL A 72 -2.88 -18.61 6.48
CA VAL A 72 -2.00 -17.47 6.23
C VAL A 72 -1.10 -17.71 5.01
N LEU A 73 -0.53 -18.91 4.84
CA LEU A 73 0.25 -19.26 3.65
C LEU A 73 -0.56 -19.14 2.36
N ILE A 74 -1.82 -19.57 2.36
CA ILE A 74 -2.75 -19.40 1.24
C ILE A 74 -2.97 -17.92 0.92
N PHE A 75 -3.20 -17.10 1.95
CA PHE A 75 -3.41 -15.66 1.78
C PHE A 75 -2.16 -14.94 1.26
N ILE A 76 -0.98 -15.24 1.81
CA ILE A 76 0.27 -14.68 1.31
C ILE A 76 0.53 -15.11 -0.13
N TRP A 77 0.29 -16.38 -0.46
CA TRP A 77 0.43 -16.85 -1.84
C TRP A 77 -0.46 -16.06 -2.80
N TYR A 78 -1.69 -15.75 -2.39
CA TYR A 78 -2.62 -14.92 -3.15
C TYR A 78 -2.12 -13.47 -3.34
N MET A 79 -1.51 -12.86 -2.32
CA MET A 79 -0.99 -11.49 -2.39
C MET A 79 0.32 -11.40 -3.19
N ALA A 80 1.18 -12.40 -3.05
CA ALA A 80 2.51 -12.46 -3.65
C ALA A 80 2.51 -12.87 -5.13
N ASN A 81 1.45 -13.56 -5.60
CA ASN A 81 1.38 -14.13 -6.93
C ASN A 81 0.10 -13.74 -7.68
N CYS A 82 0.09 -13.90 -9.01
CA CYS A 82 -1.08 -13.65 -9.86
C CYS A 82 -1.85 -14.94 -10.18
N GLU A 83 -2.03 -15.82 -9.18
CA GLU A 83 -2.78 -17.06 -9.36
C GLU A 83 -4.29 -16.88 -9.08
N THR A 84 -5.11 -17.60 -9.84
CA THR A 84 -6.56 -17.67 -9.60
C THR A 84 -6.88 -18.49 -8.36
N TYR A 85 -8.03 -18.25 -7.72
CA TYR A 85 -8.50 -19.05 -6.57
C TYR A 85 -8.50 -20.56 -6.83
N ARG A 86 -8.76 -20.98 -8.07
CA ARG A 86 -8.73 -22.39 -8.51
C ARG A 86 -7.31 -22.95 -8.50
N GLN A 87 -6.31 -22.20 -8.98
CA GLN A 87 -4.92 -22.64 -8.96
C GLN A 87 -4.41 -22.75 -7.53
N ILE A 88 -4.73 -21.76 -6.69
CA ILE A 88 -4.39 -21.76 -5.26
C ILE A 88 -5.05 -22.95 -4.55
N ALA A 89 -6.33 -23.21 -4.81
CA ALA A 89 -7.04 -24.35 -4.23
C ALA A 89 -6.40 -25.70 -4.62
N ASN A 90 -6.02 -25.86 -5.88
CA ASN A 90 -5.32 -27.05 -6.36
C ASN A 90 -3.93 -27.21 -5.72
N ARG A 91 -3.20 -26.10 -5.53
CA ARG A 91 -1.87 -26.08 -4.95
C ARG A 91 -1.87 -26.42 -3.47
N PHE A 92 -2.79 -25.83 -2.69
CA PHE A 92 -2.84 -26.02 -1.23
C PHE A 92 -3.73 -27.18 -0.78
N ASP A 93 -4.23 -27.99 -1.74
CA ASP A 93 -5.09 -29.14 -1.48
C ASP A 93 -6.38 -28.77 -0.71
N VAL A 94 -7.04 -27.68 -1.10
CA VAL A 94 -8.30 -27.22 -0.50
C VAL A 94 -9.40 -27.10 -1.57
N ALA A 95 -10.66 -26.95 -1.17
CA ALA A 95 -11.74 -26.70 -2.13
C ALA A 95 -11.70 -25.25 -2.64
N ASP A 96 -12.17 -25.00 -3.87
CA ASP A 96 -12.23 -23.67 -4.48
C ASP A 96 -12.99 -22.65 -3.60
N SER A 97 -14.10 -23.08 -2.97
CA SER A 97 -14.86 -22.26 -2.02
C SER A 97 -14.08 -21.97 -0.73
N THR A 98 -13.26 -22.93 -0.28
CA THR A 98 -12.44 -22.79 0.93
C THR A 98 -11.28 -21.82 0.68
N SER A 99 -10.61 -21.87 -0.47
CA SER A 99 -9.53 -20.91 -0.77
C SER A 99 -10.07 -19.47 -0.82
N HIS A 100 -11.25 -19.27 -1.43
CA HIS A 100 -11.92 -17.97 -1.44
C HIS A 100 -12.30 -17.49 -0.04
N ALA A 101 -12.88 -18.37 0.80
CA ALA A 101 -13.24 -18.03 2.17
C ALA A 101 -12.01 -17.66 3.01
N ILE A 102 -10.92 -18.42 2.90
CA ILE A 102 -9.66 -18.16 3.60
C ILE A 102 -9.08 -16.78 3.23
N VAL A 103 -8.98 -16.49 1.93
CA VAL A 103 -8.45 -15.19 1.48
C VAL A 103 -9.30 -14.04 2.00
N ASN A 104 -10.63 -14.16 1.93
CA ASN A 104 -11.54 -13.13 2.42
C ASN A 104 -11.46 -12.95 3.95
N ASN A 105 -11.40 -14.04 4.71
CA ASN A 105 -11.29 -13.99 6.17
C ASN A 105 -9.95 -13.38 6.61
N CYS A 106 -8.84 -13.76 5.97
CA CYS A 106 -7.52 -13.15 6.22
C CYS A 106 -7.51 -11.67 5.85
N LEU A 107 -8.15 -11.29 4.74
CA LEU A 107 -8.27 -9.91 4.31
C LEU A 107 -9.04 -9.07 5.34
N ILE A 108 -10.18 -9.56 5.82
CA ILE A 108 -11.00 -8.89 6.85
C ILE A 108 -10.21 -8.79 8.17
N ALA A 109 -9.59 -9.88 8.60
CA ALA A 109 -8.80 -9.91 9.83
C ALA A 109 -7.59 -8.96 9.80
N LEU A 110 -6.88 -8.89 8.68
CA LEU A 110 -5.74 -7.99 8.54
C LEU A 110 -6.17 -6.52 8.50
N ASN A 111 -7.29 -6.22 7.83
CA ASN A 111 -7.84 -4.87 7.82
C ASN A 111 -8.35 -4.42 9.20
N SER A 112 -8.89 -5.32 10.03
CA SER A 112 -9.36 -4.96 11.38
C SER A 112 -8.22 -4.66 12.36
N VAL A 113 -7.01 -5.15 12.08
CA VAL A 113 -5.79 -4.84 12.85
C VAL A 113 -4.88 -3.83 12.17
N ALA A 114 -5.28 -3.24 11.04
CA ALA A 114 -4.44 -2.32 10.26
C ALA A 114 -3.93 -1.15 11.09
N ALA A 115 -4.78 -0.57 11.95
CA ALA A 115 -4.41 0.53 12.85
C ALA A 115 -3.38 0.15 13.93
N LYS A 116 -3.07 -1.15 14.12
CA LYS A 116 -1.98 -1.62 14.99
C LYS A 116 -0.66 -1.80 14.25
N ILE A 117 -0.69 -1.80 12.92
CA ILE A 117 0.47 -2.08 12.04
C ILE A 117 0.93 -0.82 11.30
N ILE A 118 -0.03 0.00 10.87
CA ILE A 118 0.18 1.30 10.24
C ILE A 118 -0.15 2.33 11.32
N VAL A 119 0.90 2.86 11.94
CA VAL A 119 0.79 3.68 13.14
C VAL A 119 1.51 4.99 12.91
N TRP A 120 0.83 6.09 13.22
CA TRP A 120 1.45 7.41 13.26
C TRP A 120 2.46 7.49 14.42
N PRO A 121 3.76 7.77 14.16
CA PRO A 121 4.77 7.82 15.21
C PRO A 121 4.43 8.85 16.29
N SER A 122 4.64 8.49 17.56
CA SER A 122 4.45 9.39 18.71
C SER A 122 5.52 9.16 19.76
N GLY A 123 5.72 10.14 20.65
CA GLY A 123 6.75 10.07 21.70
C GLY A 123 8.14 9.83 21.13
N GLN A 124 8.87 8.85 21.67
CA GLN A 124 10.22 8.52 21.24
C GLN A 124 10.29 8.11 19.76
N ALA A 125 9.29 7.38 19.26
CA ALA A 125 9.27 6.94 17.86
C ALA A 125 9.18 8.13 16.88
N ALA A 126 8.49 9.21 17.27
CA ALA A 126 8.45 10.45 16.50
C ALA A 126 9.82 11.13 16.48
N THR A 127 10.49 11.24 17.63
CA THR A 127 11.84 11.81 17.73
C THR A 127 12.87 11.02 16.92
N ASP A 128 12.82 9.69 16.99
CA ASP A 128 13.72 8.81 16.23
C ASP A 128 13.50 8.95 14.72
N ASN A 129 12.25 9.07 14.29
CA ASN A 129 11.91 9.30 12.89
C ASN A 129 12.44 10.66 12.39
N LEU A 130 12.23 11.73 13.15
CA LEU A 130 12.77 13.06 12.83
C LEU A 130 14.29 13.05 12.72
N ASN A 131 14.98 12.40 13.67
CA ASN A 131 16.44 12.27 13.63
C ASN A 131 16.91 11.53 12.37
N LYS A 132 16.21 10.48 11.95
CA LYS A 132 16.54 9.75 10.72
C LYS A 132 16.36 10.62 9.47
N PHE A 133 15.30 11.43 9.39
CA PHE A 133 15.12 12.38 8.30
C PHE A 133 16.22 13.46 8.28
N ASN A 134 16.54 14.03 9.45
CA ASN A 134 17.59 15.04 9.58
C ASN A 134 19.00 14.50 9.24
N LEU A 135 19.21 13.19 9.33
CA LEU A 135 20.48 12.54 8.97
C LEU A 135 20.48 11.89 7.57
N LEU A 136 19.33 11.85 6.88
CA LEU A 136 19.13 11.11 5.64
C LEU A 136 20.14 11.47 4.54
N ARG A 137 20.55 12.74 4.47
CA ARG A 137 21.46 13.30 3.47
C ARG A 137 22.59 14.14 4.10
N GLY A 138 22.91 13.89 5.39
CA GLY A 138 23.86 14.70 6.14
C GLY A 138 23.44 16.17 6.15
N ASP A 139 24.39 17.07 5.86
CA ASP A 139 24.15 18.52 5.86
C ASP A 139 23.13 19.00 4.81
N ASN A 140 22.83 18.17 3.80
CA ASN A 140 21.87 18.47 2.73
C ASN A 140 20.45 17.92 3.02
N SER A 141 20.20 17.40 4.23
CA SER A 141 18.87 16.91 4.61
C SER A 141 17.85 18.05 4.66
N PHE A 142 16.64 17.78 4.16
CA PHE A 142 15.54 18.71 4.34
C PHE A 142 15.16 18.77 5.83
N PRO A 143 15.12 19.96 6.46
CA PRO A 143 14.97 20.07 7.90
C PRO A 143 13.55 19.74 8.36
N ASN A 144 13.42 19.14 9.56
CA ASN A 144 12.14 18.95 10.26
C ASN A 144 11.07 18.14 9.49
N VAL A 145 11.50 17.23 8.63
CA VAL A 145 10.61 16.32 7.89
C VAL A 145 10.11 15.21 8.80
N PHE A 146 8.79 15.05 8.86
CA PHE A 146 8.13 13.99 9.60
C PHE A 146 7.73 12.80 8.72
N GLY A 147 7.50 13.02 7.43
CA GLY A 147 7.12 11.98 6.49
C GLY A 147 6.98 12.50 5.07
N CYS A 148 6.91 11.59 4.12
CA CYS A 148 6.67 11.91 2.71
C CYS A 148 5.30 11.36 2.29
N ILE A 149 4.46 12.22 1.71
CA ILE A 149 3.14 11.88 1.19
C ILE A 149 3.17 11.84 -0.33
N ASP A 150 2.48 10.87 -0.92
CA ASP A 150 2.23 10.84 -2.36
C ASP A 150 1.05 9.92 -2.73
N GLY A 151 0.53 10.10 -3.93
CA GLY A 151 -0.46 9.25 -4.57
C GLY A 151 0.18 8.16 -5.43
N CYS A 152 -0.41 6.97 -5.46
CA CYS A 152 0.05 5.85 -6.27
C CYS A 152 -1.11 5.19 -7.01
N HIS A 153 -0.98 5.05 -8.32
CA HIS A 153 -1.96 4.39 -9.18
C HIS A 153 -1.73 2.87 -9.22
N ILE A 154 -2.66 2.11 -8.66
CA ILE A 154 -2.68 0.64 -8.72
C ILE A 154 -3.52 0.19 -9.92
N ASN A 155 -2.88 -0.51 -10.85
CA ASN A 155 -3.53 -0.99 -12.08
C ASN A 155 -4.62 -2.04 -11.80
N THR A 156 -5.70 -1.94 -12.55
CA THR A 156 -6.85 -2.84 -12.41
C THR A 156 -7.30 -3.37 -13.76
N LEU A 157 -7.57 -4.68 -13.82
CA LEU A 157 -8.02 -5.37 -15.02
C LEU A 157 -9.55 -5.30 -15.09
N PHE A 158 -10.14 -4.17 -15.50
CA PHE A 158 -11.58 -4.09 -15.69
C PHE A 158 -11.99 -4.60 -17.10
N PRO A 159 -12.71 -5.73 -17.25
CA PRO A 159 -13.34 -6.12 -18.51
C PRO A 159 -14.66 -5.37 -18.62
N TRP A 160 -14.59 -4.13 -19.09
CA TRP A 160 -15.72 -3.21 -19.20
C TRP A 160 -16.86 -3.76 -20.08
N GLU A 161 -16.54 -4.59 -21.07
CA GLU A 161 -17.50 -5.14 -22.03
C GLU A 161 -18.30 -6.34 -21.49
N LYS A 162 -17.81 -7.03 -20.45
CA LYS A 162 -18.41 -8.28 -19.94
C LYS A 162 -19.22 -8.11 -18.66
N ARG A 163 -19.44 -6.88 -18.20
CA ARG A 163 -20.27 -6.58 -17.03
C ARG A 163 -21.76 -6.69 -17.36
N THR A 164 -22.25 -7.91 -17.57
CA THR A 164 -23.69 -8.20 -17.76
C THR A 164 -24.48 -8.26 -16.45
N LYS A 165 -23.79 -8.42 -15.30
CA LYS A 165 -24.42 -8.60 -13.97
C LYS A 165 -24.14 -7.50 -12.94
N MET A 166 -23.28 -6.53 -13.25
CA MET A 166 -22.97 -5.40 -12.37
C MET A 166 -23.39 -4.10 -13.06
N PRO A 167 -23.80 -3.05 -12.30
CA PRO A 167 -24.07 -1.75 -12.88
C PRO A 167 -22.88 -1.31 -13.76
N LYS A 168 -23.17 -0.73 -14.92
CA LYS A 168 -22.16 -0.08 -15.75
C LYS A 168 -21.57 1.06 -14.90
N LEU A 169 -20.33 0.89 -14.44
CA LEU A 169 -19.57 1.98 -13.83
C LEU A 169 -19.18 2.95 -14.96
N ASP A 170 -19.22 4.25 -14.69
CA ASP A 170 -18.69 5.23 -15.63
C ASP A 170 -17.18 5.00 -15.81
N ARG A 171 -16.80 4.57 -17.02
CA ARG A 171 -15.43 4.28 -17.42
C ARG A 171 -14.50 5.48 -17.14
N ASN A 172 -15.04 6.68 -17.30
CA ASN A 172 -14.29 7.92 -17.16
C ASN A 172 -13.81 8.19 -15.74
N MET A 173 -14.45 7.60 -14.71
CA MET A 173 -14.08 7.88 -13.32
C MET A 173 -12.82 7.12 -12.87
N PHE A 174 -12.56 5.94 -13.44
CA PHE A 174 -11.46 5.06 -13.00
C PHE A 174 -10.24 5.13 -13.90
N CYS A 175 -10.36 5.68 -15.11
CA CYS A 175 -9.22 5.92 -15.97
C CYS A 175 -8.33 7.03 -15.40
N ASN A 176 -7.04 6.73 -15.21
CA ASN A 176 -6.02 7.76 -15.03
C ASN A 176 -5.85 8.58 -16.32
N ARG A 177 -4.94 9.55 -16.30
CA ARG A 177 -4.66 10.41 -17.47
C ARG A 177 -4.24 9.63 -18.71
N LYS A 178 -3.64 8.45 -18.52
CA LYS A 178 -3.22 7.50 -19.59
C LYS A 178 -4.35 6.58 -20.07
N GLN A 179 -5.61 6.83 -19.69
CA GLN A 179 -6.78 6.01 -20.02
C GLN A 179 -6.72 4.56 -19.49
N VAL A 180 -5.92 4.33 -18.43
CA VAL A 180 -5.78 3.04 -17.75
C VAL A 180 -6.63 3.02 -16.49
N PRO A 181 -7.48 2.00 -16.29
CA PRO A 181 -8.22 1.83 -15.05
C PRO A 181 -7.29 1.64 -13.85
N THR A 182 -7.37 2.55 -12.89
CA THR A 182 -6.54 2.52 -11.69
C THR A 182 -7.36 2.82 -10.44
N ILE A 183 -6.83 2.38 -9.31
CA ILE A 183 -7.30 2.73 -7.98
C ILE A 183 -6.14 3.42 -7.28
N VAL A 184 -6.42 4.59 -6.71
CA VAL A 184 -5.40 5.40 -6.05
C VAL A 184 -5.21 4.94 -4.60
N LEU A 185 -3.95 4.84 -4.21
CA LEU A 185 -3.43 4.73 -2.85
C LEU A 185 -2.74 6.05 -2.52
N GLN A 186 -3.25 6.81 -1.55
CA GLN A 186 -2.47 7.85 -0.89
C GLN A 186 -1.73 7.21 0.29
N GLY A 187 -0.43 7.40 0.38
CA GLY A 187 0.39 6.86 1.47
C GLY A 187 1.28 7.95 2.06
N ILE A 188 1.51 7.86 3.37
CA ILE A 188 2.55 8.63 4.06
C ILE A 188 3.57 7.64 4.61
N VAL A 189 4.85 7.88 4.37
CA VAL A 189 5.93 7.01 4.89
C VAL A 189 6.89 7.72 5.82
N ASP A 190 7.44 6.95 6.76
CA ASP A 190 8.54 7.34 7.65
C ASP A 190 9.91 7.20 6.94
N ALA A 191 10.98 7.59 7.64
CA ALA A 191 12.34 7.49 7.12
C ALA A 191 12.83 6.04 6.87
N ASN A 192 12.09 5.02 7.34
CA ASN A 192 12.40 3.60 7.17
C ASN A 192 11.51 2.95 6.10
N LEU A 193 10.86 3.73 5.24
CA LEU A 193 9.96 3.26 4.18
C LEU A 193 8.72 2.51 4.72
N LYS A 194 8.35 2.70 6.00
CA LYS A 194 7.12 2.16 6.57
C LYS A 194 5.98 3.14 6.36
N PHE A 195 4.82 2.62 5.96
CA PHE A 195 3.61 3.43 5.90
C PHE A 195 3.15 3.79 7.31
N ILE A 196 2.97 5.08 7.57
CA ILE A 196 2.44 5.61 8.84
C ILE A 196 0.99 6.05 8.73
N ASP A 197 0.52 6.29 7.50
CA ASP A 197 -0.89 6.47 7.15
C ASP A 197 -1.13 5.96 5.72
N VAL A 198 -2.32 5.41 5.48
CA VAL A 198 -2.75 4.96 4.14
C VAL A 198 -4.23 5.26 3.92
N PHE A 199 -4.56 5.74 2.73
CA PHE A 199 -5.93 5.96 2.30
C PHE A 199 -6.11 5.47 0.86
N ALA A 200 -6.84 4.35 0.71
CA ALA A 200 -6.92 3.61 -0.55
C ALA A 200 -8.36 3.43 -1.03
N GLY A 201 -8.50 3.17 -2.33
CA GLY A 201 -9.77 2.80 -2.93
C GLY A 201 -10.39 3.89 -3.79
N TRP A 202 -9.71 5.03 -3.99
CA TRP A 202 -10.25 6.11 -4.82
C TRP A 202 -10.14 5.81 -6.32
N PRO A 203 -11.10 6.24 -7.15
CA PRO A 203 -11.00 6.08 -8.60
C PRO A 203 -9.80 6.85 -9.18
N GLY A 204 -9.14 6.27 -10.18
CA GLY A 204 -7.94 6.81 -10.84
C GLY A 204 -8.02 8.22 -11.42
N ARG A 205 -9.21 8.80 -11.61
CA ARG A 205 -9.37 10.19 -12.06
C ARG A 205 -9.38 11.20 -10.91
N THR A 206 -9.38 10.73 -9.67
CA THR A 206 -9.42 11.60 -8.49
C THR A 206 -8.05 12.25 -8.31
N HIS A 207 -8.02 13.58 -8.20
CA HIS A 207 -6.79 14.34 -7.95
C HIS A 207 -6.29 14.12 -6.52
N ASP A 208 -4.98 14.14 -6.32
CA ASP A 208 -4.35 13.89 -5.02
C ASP A 208 -4.80 14.89 -3.94
N ALA A 209 -4.87 16.20 -4.24
CA ALA A 209 -5.44 17.18 -3.32
C ALA A 209 -6.88 16.88 -2.88
N ARG A 210 -7.69 16.27 -3.75
CA ARG A 210 -9.06 15.86 -3.39
C ARG A 210 -9.05 14.65 -2.47
N ILE A 211 -8.21 13.65 -2.76
CA ILE A 211 -8.05 12.47 -1.90
C ILE A 211 -7.55 12.93 -0.52
N TYR A 212 -6.58 13.83 -0.49
CA TYR A 212 -6.02 14.43 0.73
C TYR A 212 -7.09 15.12 1.58
N ARG A 213 -7.88 16.02 0.99
CA ARG A 213 -8.99 16.71 1.70
C ARG A 213 -10.07 15.75 2.22
N CYS A 214 -10.24 14.60 1.58
CA CYS A 214 -11.17 13.56 2.03
C CYS A 214 -10.56 12.55 3.00
N SER A 215 -9.23 12.48 3.11
CA SER A 215 -8.53 11.59 4.03
C SER A 215 -8.63 12.10 5.47
N SER A 216 -8.72 11.19 6.44
CA SER A 216 -8.74 11.56 7.87
C SER A 216 -7.49 12.34 8.26
N ILE A 217 -6.31 11.93 7.76
CA ILE A 217 -5.05 12.61 8.06
C ILE A 217 -5.01 14.01 7.45
N GLY A 218 -5.48 14.17 6.21
CA GLY A 218 -5.48 15.47 5.55
C GLY A 218 -6.43 16.45 6.23
N GLN A 219 -7.60 15.99 6.68
CA GLN A 219 -8.50 16.84 7.49
C GLN A 219 -7.85 17.32 8.78
N VAL A 220 -7.11 16.44 9.47
CA VAL A 220 -6.41 16.81 10.71
C VAL A 220 -5.29 17.83 10.42
N ILE A 221 -4.47 17.61 9.41
CA ILE A 221 -3.34 18.48 9.05
C ILE A 221 -3.82 19.85 8.54
N ILE A 222 -4.88 19.89 7.72
CA ILE A 222 -5.44 21.14 7.20
C ILE A 222 -6.02 21.98 8.34
N ASN A 223 -6.71 21.36 9.31
CA ASN A 223 -7.36 22.09 10.39
C ASN A 223 -6.38 22.54 11.48
N ASN A 224 -5.52 21.65 11.96
CA ASN A 224 -4.50 21.96 12.95
C ASN A 224 -3.38 20.91 12.94
N PRO A 225 -2.27 21.15 12.22
CA PRO A 225 -1.19 20.17 12.05
C PRO A 225 -0.54 19.78 13.38
N TRP A 226 -0.51 20.69 14.35
CA TRP A 226 0.17 20.51 15.64
C TRP A 226 -0.51 19.50 16.58
N THR A 227 -1.70 19.02 16.21
CA THR A 227 -2.39 17.95 16.94
C THR A 227 -1.69 16.59 16.78
N ILE A 228 -0.98 16.38 15.67
CA ILE A 228 -0.34 15.11 15.33
C ILE A 228 1.13 15.26 14.91
N LEU A 229 1.54 16.45 14.44
CA LEU A 229 2.92 16.76 14.11
C LEU A 229 3.59 17.46 15.30
N PRO A 230 4.83 17.10 15.65
CA PRO A 230 5.61 17.88 16.60
C PRO A 230 5.76 19.33 16.10
N PRO A 231 5.95 20.31 17.02
CA PRO A 231 6.08 21.71 16.64
C PRO A 231 7.12 21.93 15.53
N THR A 232 6.84 22.82 14.59
CA THR A 232 7.68 23.16 13.41
C THR A 232 7.87 22.05 12.37
N CYS A 233 7.49 20.80 12.67
CA CYS A 233 7.60 19.67 11.74
C CYS A 233 6.56 19.75 10.61
N HIS A 234 6.78 19.01 9.54
CA HIS A 234 5.89 18.95 8.38
C HIS A 234 6.09 17.67 7.59
N ILE A 235 5.11 17.32 6.77
CA ILE A 235 5.25 16.29 5.72
C ILE A 235 5.60 16.95 4.38
N LEU A 236 6.23 16.18 3.48
CA LEU A 236 6.60 16.62 2.13
C LEU A 236 5.70 15.96 1.08
N GLY A 237 5.06 16.77 0.23
CA GLY A 237 4.23 16.31 -0.90
C GLY A 237 4.72 16.83 -2.25
N ASP A 238 4.08 16.41 -3.34
CA ASP A 238 4.27 17.04 -4.66
C ASP A 238 3.46 18.32 -4.82
N GLY A 239 3.63 18.97 -5.98
CA GLY A 239 2.88 20.18 -6.33
C GLY A 239 1.37 19.96 -6.55
N ALA A 240 0.86 18.74 -6.46
CA ALA A 240 -0.57 18.45 -6.56
C ALA A 240 -1.27 18.40 -5.19
N TYR A 241 -0.57 18.73 -4.10
CA TYR A 241 -1.15 18.93 -2.78
C TYR A 241 -1.23 20.42 -2.42
N PRO A 242 -2.16 20.83 -1.54
CA PRO A 242 -2.21 22.19 -1.02
C PRO A 242 -1.01 22.49 -0.11
N LEU A 243 -0.50 23.73 -0.17
CA LEU A 243 0.57 24.20 0.71
C LEU A 243 -0.04 24.65 2.05
N THR A 244 0.41 24.03 3.14
CA THR A 244 -0.01 24.38 4.52
C THR A 244 1.19 24.37 5.46
N GLU A 245 1.08 24.87 6.69
CA GLU A 245 2.19 24.76 7.66
C GLU A 245 2.59 23.32 7.96
N GLY A 246 1.66 22.36 7.83
CA GLY A 246 1.92 20.93 8.05
C GLY A 246 2.36 20.16 6.80
N LEU A 247 2.22 20.74 5.60
CA LEU A 247 2.52 20.08 4.33
C LEU A 247 3.29 21.03 3.40
N MET A 248 4.57 20.75 3.19
CA MET A 248 5.43 21.50 2.28
C MET A 248 5.42 20.86 0.89
N VAL A 249 5.30 21.71 -0.12
CA VAL A 249 5.29 21.36 -1.55
C VAL A 249 6.32 22.21 -2.30
N PRO A 250 6.85 21.75 -3.44
CA PRO A 250 7.83 22.52 -4.22
C PRO A 250 7.28 23.86 -4.71
N TYR A 251 8.17 24.81 -5.01
CA TYR A 251 7.83 25.99 -5.80
C TYR A 251 7.50 25.57 -7.23
N LYS A 252 6.46 26.16 -7.81
CA LYS A 252 6.06 25.92 -9.21
C LYS A 252 7.12 26.42 -10.18
N ASP A 253 7.54 25.57 -11.11
CA ASP A 253 8.56 25.96 -12.09
C ASP A 253 7.93 26.59 -13.33
N ASN A 254 7.77 27.92 -13.29
CA ASN A 254 7.37 28.73 -14.43
C ASN A 254 8.55 29.20 -15.29
N GLY A 255 9.75 28.62 -15.10
CA GLY A 255 10.99 29.02 -15.76
C GLY A 255 11.73 30.17 -15.09
N HIS A 256 11.24 30.70 -13.97
CA HIS A 256 11.82 31.85 -13.28
C HIS A 256 12.20 31.57 -11.81
N LEU A 257 12.34 30.29 -11.44
CA LEU A 257 12.81 29.93 -10.10
C LEU A 257 14.22 30.46 -9.83
N THR A 258 14.36 31.13 -8.69
CA THR A 258 15.64 31.53 -8.12
C THR A 258 16.50 30.30 -7.80
N ARG A 259 17.80 30.51 -7.60
CA ARG A 259 18.71 29.42 -7.22
C ARG A 259 18.31 28.79 -5.87
N GLN A 260 17.83 29.59 -4.93
CA GLN A 260 17.37 29.12 -3.62
C GLN A 260 16.13 28.22 -3.76
N GLU A 261 15.14 28.64 -4.57
CA GLU A 261 13.93 27.83 -4.81
C GLU A 261 14.26 26.54 -5.58
N LYS A 262 15.20 26.57 -6.52
CA LYS A 262 15.69 25.35 -7.20
C LYS A 262 16.36 24.39 -6.21
N ASN A 263 17.15 24.91 -5.28
CA ASN A 263 17.80 24.13 -4.23
C ASN A 263 16.75 23.54 -3.28
N PHE A 264 15.78 24.32 -2.85
CA PHE A 264 14.63 23.86 -2.07
C PHE A 264 13.90 22.71 -2.76
N ASN A 265 13.52 22.88 -4.03
CA ASN A 265 12.83 21.86 -4.82
C ASN A 265 13.68 20.58 -4.94
N ARG A 266 14.99 20.72 -5.15
CA ARG A 266 15.91 19.57 -5.23
C ARG A 266 15.98 18.81 -3.90
N ALA A 267 16.10 19.49 -2.77
CA ALA A 267 16.13 18.84 -1.45
C ALA A 267 14.79 18.16 -1.12
N LEU A 268 13.68 18.82 -1.43
CA LEU A 268 12.34 18.27 -1.24
C LEU A 268 12.15 17.00 -2.08
N SER A 269 12.44 17.07 -3.39
CA SER A 269 12.33 15.91 -4.28
C SER A 269 13.28 14.78 -3.89
N SER A 270 14.52 15.09 -3.50
CA SER A 270 15.51 14.08 -3.05
C SER A 270 15.07 13.34 -1.77
N THR A 271 14.37 14.03 -0.88
CA THR A 271 13.80 13.43 0.33
C THR A 271 12.56 12.58 -0.01
N ARG A 272 11.72 13.06 -0.93
CA ARG A 272 10.52 12.34 -1.40
C ARG A 272 10.83 11.05 -2.16
N ILE A 273 12.05 10.79 -2.60
CA ILE A 273 12.44 9.47 -3.14
C ILE A 273 12.03 8.31 -2.19
N LEU A 274 11.94 8.54 -0.87
CA LEU A 274 11.47 7.56 0.09
C LEU A 274 10.04 7.05 -0.18
N ILE A 275 9.06 7.92 -0.50
CA ILE A 275 7.67 7.46 -0.76
C ILE A 275 7.59 6.68 -2.06
N GLU A 276 8.33 7.12 -3.09
CA GLU A 276 8.45 6.39 -4.35
C GLU A 276 9.04 4.99 -4.13
N GLN A 277 10.16 4.90 -3.40
CA GLN A 277 10.80 3.64 -3.02
C GLN A 277 9.85 2.70 -2.27
N ALA A 278 9.09 3.23 -1.30
CA ALA A 278 8.13 2.44 -0.55
C ALA A 278 7.02 1.87 -1.45
N PHE A 279 6.48 2.68 -2.37
CA PHE A 279 5.45 2.22 -3.30
C PHE A 279 5.97 1.15 -4.28
N GLY A 280 7.15 1.32 -4.88
CA GLY A 280 7.63 0.28 -5.79
C GLY A 280 8.08 -0.97 -5.05
N LYS A 281 8.58 -0.89 -3.80
CA LYS A 281 8.79 -2.07 -2.96
C LYS A 281 7.47 -2.79 -2.71
N LEU A 282 6.41 -2.05 -2.37
CA LEU A 282 5.06 -2.57 -2.18
C LEU A 282 4.53 -3.29 -3.44
N ILE A 283 4.59 -2.64 -4.61
CA ILE A 283 4.06 -3.17 -5.87
C ILE A 283 4.91 -4.34 -6.41
N CYS A 284 6.23 -4.27 -6.30
CA CYS A 284 7.11 -5.37 -6.72
C CYS A 284 6.96 -6.59 -5.80
N ARG A 285 6.86 -6.38 -4.49
CA ARG A 285 6.65 -7.46 -3.52
C ARG A 285 5.26 -8.08 -3.67
N PHE A 286 4.19 -7.30 -3.81
CA PHE A 286 2.84 -7.85 -3.90
C PHE A 286 2.32 -7.80 -5.33
N ARG A 287 2.65 -8.84 -6.12
CA ARG A 287 2.27 -8.93 -7.54
C ARG A 287 0.76 -8.81 -7.77
N LYS A 288 -0.07 -9.12 -6.76
CA LYS A 288 -1.51 -8.91 -6.85
C LYS A 288 -1.89 -7.46 -7.15
N LEU A 289 -1.07 -6.49 -6.76
CA LEU A 289 -1.25 -5.07 -7.07
C LEU A 289 -0.90 -4.72 -8.53
N LYS A 290 -0.02 -5.49 -9.20
CA LYS A 290 0.29 -5.27 -10.63
C LYS A 290 -0.89 -5.65 -11.54
N HIS A 291 -1.68 -6.65 -11.14
CA HIS A 291 -2.77 -7.20 -11.95
C HIS A 291 -4.02 -7.51 -11.10
N MET A 292 -4.65 -6.46 -10.58
CA MET A 292 -5.85 -6.64 -9.76
C MET A 292 -7.06 -6.97 -10.63
N ASP A 293 -7.57 -8.19 -10.51
CA ASP A 293 -8.72 -8.75 -11.25
C ASP A 293 -10.05 -8.61 -10.48
N ILE A 294 -10.18 -7.55 -9.67
CA ILE A 294 -11.28 -7.37 -8.72
C ILE A 294 -12.13 -6.17 -9.10
N TYR A 295 -13.44 -6.37 -9.04
CA TYR A 295 -14.42 -5.47 -9.63
C TYR A 295 -15.19 -4.60 -8.63
N LYS A 296 -15.01 -4.86 -7.34
CA LYS A 296 -15.65 -4.14 -6.23
C LYS A 296 -14.64 -3.19 -5.59
N LYS A 297 -14.89 -1.88 -5.69
CA LYS A 297 -14.06 -0.80 -5.14
C LYS A 297 -13.62 -1.05 -3.69
N ASP A 298 -14.57 -1.39 -2.82
CA ASP A 298 -14.30 -1.60 -1.39
C ASP A 298 -13.34 -2.76 -1.12
N VAL A 299 -13.38 -3.81 -1.95
CA VAL A 299 -12.48 -4.96 -1.83
C VAL A 299 -11.07 -4.57 -2.31
N CYS A 300 -10.97 -3.78 -3.37
CA CYS A 300 -9.69 -3.28 -3.85
C CYS A 300 -8.98 -2.43 -2.80
N GLY A 301 -9.70 -1.49 -2.17
CA GLY A 301 -9.16 -0.69 -1.05
C GLY A 301 -8.62 -1.58 0.07
N LYS A 302 -9.40 -2.58 0.51
CA LYS A 302 -8.98 -3.55 1.53
C LYS A 302 -7.72 -4.32 1.16
N ILE A 303 -7.57 -4.70 -0.12
CA ILE A 303 -6.39 -5.44 -0.60
C ILE A 303 -5.15 -4.55 -0.61
N ILE A 304 -5.31 -3.29 -1.03
CA ILE A 304 -4.23 -2.30 -1.00
C ILE A 304 -3.80 -2.07 0.45
N THR A 305 -4.73 -1.79 1.36
CA THR A 305 -4.44 -1.61 2.79
C THR A 305 -3.79 -2.85 3.40
N ALA A 306 -4.26 -4.06 3.05
CA ALA A 306 -3.64 -5.31 3.47
C ALA A 306 -2.19 -5.43 2.96
N ALA A 307 -1.93 -5.06 1.71
CA ALA A 307 -0.57 -5.05 1.17
C ALA A 307 0.34 -4.08 1.94
N CYS A 308 -0.14 -2.88 2.28
CA CYS A 308 0.60 -1.92 3.11
C CYS A 308 0.89 -2.49 4.51
N CYS A 309 -0.06 -3.20 5.13
CA CYS A 309 0.15 -3.87 6.41
C CYS A 309 1.23 -4.95 6.30
N LEU A 310 1.17 -5.79 5.26
CA LEU A 310 2.19 -6.82 5.01
C LEU A 310 3.56 -6.20 4.77
N HIS A 311 3.64 -5.10 4.02
CA HIS A 311 4.89 -4.36 3.81
C HIS A 311 5.48 -3.88 5.14
N ASN A 312 4.69 -3.24 5.99
CA ASN A 312 5.14 -2.79 7.32
C ASN A 312 5.61 -3.94 8.20
N ILE A 313 4.92 -5.08 8.20
CA ILE A 313 5.36 -6.29 8.91
C ILE A 313 6.75 -6.71 8.43
N CYS A 314 6.97 -6.78 7.11
CA CYS A 314 8.28 -7.13 6.56
C CYS A 314 9.36 -6.14 7.01
N MET A 315 9.06 -4.84 6.94
CA MET A 315 9.99 -3.79 7.36
C MET A 315 10.25 -3.79 8.86
N SER A 316 9.34 -4.31 9.68
CA SER A 316 9.53 -4.43 11.13
C SER A 316 10.54 -5.52 11.52
N VAL A 317 10.71 -6.55 10.69
CA VAL A 317 11.61 -7.68 10.95
C VAL A 317 12.89 -7.64 10.13
N GLY A 318 13.11 -6.56 9.37
CA GLY A 318 14.26 -6.42 8.47
C GLY A 318 14.18 -7.30 7.21
N ASP A 319 12.99 -7.80 6.88
CA ASP A 319 12.72 -8.48 5.61
C ASP A 319 12.60 -7.39 4.53
N ASP A 320 13.73 -7.04 3.92
CA ASP A 320 13.76 -6.11 2.79
C ASP A 320 13.63 -6.83 1.44
N TYR A 321 12.94 -6.19 0.51
CA TYR A 321 12.76 -6.64 -0.87
C TYR A 321 13.51 -5.67 -1.78
N ILE A 322 14.62 -6.17 -2.33
CA ILE A 322 15.64 -5.35 -2.99
C ILE A 322 15.24 -5.05 -4.45
N ASP A 323 14.41 -5.89 -5.09
CA ASP A 323 13.94 -5.64 -6.45
C ASP A 323 12.88 -4.52 -6.45
N TYR A 324 13.29 -3.30 -6.81
CA TYR A 324 12.44 -2.14 -7.02
C TYR A 324 12.42 -1.77 -8.51
N ASP A 325 11.23 -1.79 -9.12
CA ASP A 325 11.03 -1.15 -10.43
C ASP A 325 10.63 0.31 -10.15
N PRO A 326 11.31 1.32 -10.74
CA PRO A 326 10.85 2.69 -10.67
C PRO A 326 9.40 2.80 -11.14
N ILE A 327 8.52 3.29 -10.28
CA ILE A 327 7.16 3.62 -10.70
C ILE A 327 7.28 4.86 -11.60
N PRO A 328 6.78 4.83 -12.85
CA PRO A 328 6.81 6.01 -13.70
C PRO A 328 6.02 7.13 -13.03
N SER A 329 6.67 8.26 -12.76
CA SER A 329 5.99 9.48 -12.33
C SER A 329 4.94 9.86 -13.38
N GLU A 330 3.69 10.09 -12.97
CA GLU A 330 2.70 10.71 -13.86
C GLU A 330 3.00 12.21 -13.95
N GLU A 331 2.97 12.79 -15.14
CA GLU A 331 3.08 14.24 -15.32
C GLU A 331 1.91 14.91 -14.61
N THR A 332 2.20 15.66 -13.56
CA THR A 332 1.24 16.47 -12.82
C THR A 332 0.97 17.75 -13.61
N ILE A 333 -0.22 17.90 -14.19
CA ILE A 333 -0.74 19.21 -14.59
C ILE A 333 -0.89 19.99 -13.29
N GLU A 334 -0.03 20.99 -13.08
CA GLU A 334 -0.08 21.91 -11.95
C GLU A 334 -1.38 22.73 -12.03
N GLU A 335 -2.44 22.23 -11.40
CA GLU A 335 -3.62 23.04 -11.13
C GLU A 335 -3.31 23.99 -9.96
N ASN A 336 -4.00 25.13 -9.90
CA ASN A 336 -3.82 26.10 -8.82
C ASN A 336 -4.41 25.55 -7.52
N GLU A 337 -3.64 24.69 -6.84
CA GLU A 337 -3.94 24.27 -5.49
C GLU A 337 -3.79 25.44 -4.51
N GLU A 338 -4.56 25.36 -3.43
CA GLU A 338 -4.65 26.42 -2.43
C GLU A 338 -3.32 26.55 -1.66
N GLU A 339 -2.72 27.74 -1.68
CA GLU A 339 -1.56 28.07 -0.86
C GLU A 339 -1.99 28.89 0.36
N ILE A 340 -1.88 28.29 1.55
CA ILE A 340 -2.20 28.98 2.80
C ILE A 340 -1.03 29.88 3.19
N MET A 341 -1.32 31.13 3.56
CA MET A 341 -0.32 32.16 3.93
C MET A 341 0.73 31.65 4.94
N GLY A 342 0.32 30.94 6.00
CA GLY A 342 1.25 30.36 6.98
C GLY A 342 2.21 29.34 6.35
N GLY A 343 1.71 28.53 5.41
CA GLY A 343 2.52 27.59 4.64
C GLY A 343 3.53 28.30 3.74
N MET A 344 3.15 29.41 3.09
CA MET A 344 4.06 30.22 2.27
C MET A 344 5.20 30.82 3.10
N ILE A 345 4.86 31.45 4.23
CA ILE A 345 5.86 32.03 5.15
C ILE A 345 6.85 30.96 5.62
N LYS A 346 6.35 29.77 6.00
CA LYS A 346 7.20 28.66 6.41
C LYS A 346 8.09 28.15 5.27
N ARG A 347 7.54 27.99 4.06
CA ARG A 347 8.27 27.56 2.85
C ARG A 347 9.41 28.53 2.56
N ASP A 348 9.14 29.82 2.54
CA ASP A 348 10.13 30.87 2.26
C ASP A 348 11.20 30.95 3.34
N PHE A 349 10.82 30.80 4.62
CA PHE A 349 11.78 30.72 5.72
C PHE A 349 12.74 29.54 5.53
N ILE A 350 12.20 28.35 5.24
CA ILE A 350 13.01 27.14 5.00
C ILE A 350 13.91 27.33 3.78
N CYS A 351 13.37 27.83 2.67
CA CYS A 351 14.08 28.11 1.42
C CYS A 351 15.30 29.03 1.64
N ASN A 352 15.13 30.09 2.42
CA ASN A 352 16.21 31.02 2.75
C ASN A 352 17.24 30.44 3.73
N SER A 353 16.85 29.48 4.57
CA SER A 353 17.72 28.84 5.57
C SER A 353 18.51 27.63 5.03
N LEU A 354 18.03 27.01 3.94
CA LEU A 354 18.64 25.83 3.33
C LEU A 354 19.98 26.17 2.66
N GLN A 355 21.08 25.87 3.35
CA GLN A 355 22.42 25.91 2.77
C GLN A 355 22.74 24.56 2.13
N ILE A 356 22.41 24.39 0.85
CA ILE A 356 22.78 23.17 0.11
C ILE A 356 24.19 23.33 -0.46
N ASN A 357 25.10 22.44 -0.08
CA ASN A 357 26.43 22.35 -0.68
C ASN A 357 26.31 21.77 -2.10
N GLU A 358 26.72 22.53 -3.12
CA GLU A 358 26.51 22.20 -4.54
C GLU A 358 27.41 21.09 -5.12
N TYR A 359 28.16 20.37 -4.29
CA TYR A 359 29.17 19.40 -4.73
C TYR A 359 28.74 17.93 -4.62
N LEU A 360 27.50 17.59 -4.99
CA LEU A 360 27.05 16.20 -5.11
C LEU A 360 26.32 15.93 -6.42
#